data_AF-A0AB37KQ77-F1
#
_entry.id   AF-A0AB37KQ77-F1
#
_cell.length_a   1.000
_cell.length_b   1.000
_cell.length_c   1.000
_cell.angle_alpha   90.00
_cell.angle_beta   90.00
_cell.angle_gamma   90.00
#
_symmetry.space_group_name_H-M   'P 1'
#
loop_
_entity.id
_entity.type
_entity.pdbx_description
1 polymer ?
#
loop_
_entity_poly.entity_id
_entity_poly.type
_entity_poly.pdbx_seq_one_letter_code
_entity_poly.pdbx_strand_id
1 'polypeptide(L)'
;MGKTVTDWINDKCFIVDDLINQLANNKKKPDFMYPTICQYLATGNSYEDIHTRLFENPEEVMVCLERYQEVISKINLITVFIPSIENFCMFMGWTAQVYKQMLNDSPEDIKAVMQMVDDFIIESQMAAGQLGYSKASLTKFRSQIAGNHGQNFVTQKEENDNNKSAGKTKSPEELQRELENMGFKMINQK
;
A
#
# COMPACT_ATOMS: atom_id res chain seq x y z
N MET A 1 -1.90 18.93 25.95
CA MET A 1 -1.05 18.45 24.85
C MET A 1 -1.81 17.36 24.13
N GLY A 2 -2.00 17.48 22.81
CA GLY A 2 -2.57 16.38 22.02
C GLY A 2 -1.62 15.17 22.03
N LYS A 3 -2.15 13.96 21.85
CA LYS A 3 -1.33 12.77 21.66
C LYS A 3 -0.52 12.93 20.36
N THR A 4 0.77 12.60 20.39
CA THR A 4 1.60 12.58 19.19
C THR A 4 1.24 11.38 18.30
N VAL A 5 1.70 11.38 17.05
CA VAL A 5 1.56 10.20 16.16
C VAL A 5 2.23 8.95 16.76
N THR A 6 3.34 9.13 17.48
CA THR A 6 4.07 8.05 18.17
C THR A 6 3.29 7.49 19.36
N ASP A 7 2.64 8.34 20.16
CA ASP A 7 1.76 7.87 21.24
C ASP A 7 0.58 7.07 20.65
N TRP A 8 -0.02 7.60 19.57
CA TRP A 8 -1.14 6.94 18.91
C TRP A 8 -0.76 5.58 18.31
N ILE A 9 0.39 5.47 17.62
CA ILE A 9 0.79 4.20 17.00
C ILE A 9 1.14 3.16 18.07
N ASN A 10 1.72 3.57 19.20
CA ASN A 10 2.01 2.66 20.32
C ASN A 10 0.70 2.12 20.94
N ASP A 11 -0.27 2.99 21.20
CA ASP A 11 -1.59 2.58 21.71
C ASP A 11 -2.29 1.63 20.72
N LYS A 12 -2.23 1.95 19.43
CA LYS A 12 -2.79 1.11 18.37
C LYS A 12 -2.12 -0.26 18.32
N CYS A 13 -0.79 -0.32 18.40
CA CYS A 13 -0.05 -1.57 18.39
C CYS A 13 -0.44 -2.48 19.56
N PHE A 14 -0.74 -1.94 20.74
CA PHE A 14 -1.23 -2.75 21.85
C PHE A 14 -2.52 -3.49 21.50
N ILE A 15 -3.47 -2.81 20.84
CA ILE A 15 -4.74 -3.40 20.41
C ILE A 15 -4.51 -4.41 19.28
N VAL A 16 -3.71 -4.05 18.28
CA VAL A 16 -3.41 -4.92 17.13
C VAL A 16 -2.70 -6.20 17.59
N ASP A 17 -1.75 -6.08 18.51
CA ASP A 17 -1.05 -7.21 19.11
C ASP A 17 -2.00 -8.16 19.84
N ASP A 18 -2.92 -7.62 20.64
CA ASP A 18 -3.93 -8.44 21.33
C ASP A 18 -4.80 -9.22 20.32
N LEU A 19 -5.27 -8.56 19.26
CA LEU A 19 -6.04 -9.20 18.19
C LEU A 19 -5.24 -10.31 17.47
N ILE A 20 -3.96 -10.06 17.18
CA ILE A 20 -3.06 -11.05 16.57
C ILE A 20 -2.83 -12.24 17.51
N ASN A 21 -2.64 -12.00 18.81
CA ASN A 21 -2.48 -13.06 19.81
C ASN A 21 -3.76 -13.90 19.97
N GLN A 22 -4.93 -13.27 19.95
CA GLN A 22 -6.21 -13.97 19.95
C GLN A 22 -6.34 -14.86 18.70
N LEU A 23 -5.97 -14.34 17.54
CA LEU A 23 -5.98 -15.09 16.27
C LEU A 23 -4.99 -16.28 16.28
N ALA A 24 -3.80 -16.10 16.87
CA ALA A 24 -2.81 -17.16 17.02
C ALA A 24 -3.32 -18.31 17.88
N ASN A 25 -4.03 -17.98 18.98
CA ASN A 25 -4.57 -18.93 19.94
C ASN A 25 -5.93 -19.52 19.53
N ASN A 26 -6.54 -19.03 18.45
CA ASN A 26 -7.83 -19.53 18.00
C ASN A 26 -7.72 -20.95 17.45
N LYS A 27 -8.50 -21.88 18.02
CA LYS A 27 -8.55 -23.29 17.61
C LYS A 27 -8.99 -23.48 16.16
N LYS A 28 -9.81 -22.56 15.63
CA LYS A 28 -10.25 -22.58 14.25
C LYS A 28 -9.93 -21.24 13.59
N LYS A 29 -8.83 -21.21 12.85
CA LYS A 29 -8.43 -20.03 12.07
C LYS A 29 -9.35 -19.85 10.85
N PRO A 30 -9.61 -18.62 10.41
CA PRO A 30 -10.27 -18.35 9.13
C PRO A 30 -9.55 -19.04 7.97
N ASP A 31 -10.30 -19.58 7.00
CA ASP A 31 -9.72 -20.18 5.79
C ASP A 31 -9.00 -19.13 4.92
N PHE A 32 -9.48 -17.89 4.96
CA PHE A 32 -8.88 -16.75 4.28
C PHE A 32 -8.51 -15.65 5.28
N MET A 33 -7.21 -15.59 5.62
CA MET A 33 -6.69 -14.75 6.70
C MET A 33 -6.54 -13.27 6.33
N TYR A 34 -6.36 -12.97 5.05
CA TYR A 34 -5.99 -11.63 4.58
C TYR A 34 -6.99 -10.53 5.00
N PRO A 35 -8.32 -10.67 4.82
CA PRO A 35 -9.27 -9.63 5.21
C PRO A 35 -9.30 -9.39 6.72
N THR A 36 -9.17 -10.45 7.51
CA THR A 36 -9.10 -10.36 8.98
C THR A 36 -7.87 -9.57 9.42
N ILE A 37 -6.72 -9.83 8.81
CA ILE A 37 -5.48 -9.09 9.10
C ILE A 37 -5.62 -7.62 8.70
N CYS A 38 -6.15 -7.32 7.50
CA CYS A 38 -6.40 -5.95 7.07
C CYS A 38 -7.35 -5.22 8.04
N GLN A 39 -8.37 -5.90 8.57
CA GLN A 39 -9.26 -5.33 9.58
C GLN A 39 -8.51 -5.00 10.88
N TYR A 40 -7.60 -5.87 11.33
CA TYR A 40 -6.78 -5.60 12.50
C TYR A 40 -5.87 -4.39 12.27
N LEU A 41 -5.15 -4.35 11.14
CA LEU A 41 -4.31 -3.20 10.76
C LEU A 41 -5.13 -1.90 10.69
N ALA A 42 -6.39 -1.97 10.27
CA ALA A 42 -7.28 -0.81 10.16
C ALA A 42 -7.93 -0.37 11.50
N THR A 43 -7.70 -1.11 12.59
CA THR A 43 -8.33 -0.82 13.89
C THR A 43 -7.92 0.56 14.42
N GLY A 44 -8.89 1.30 14.97
CA GLY A 44 -8.64 2.65 15.51
C GLY A 44 -8.44 3.75 14.45
N ASN A 45 -8.72 3.45 13.18
CA ASN A 45 -8.68 4.46 12.13
C ASN A 45 -9.98 5.24 12.03
N SER A 46 -9.85 6.56 11.92
CA SER A 46 -10.92 7.48 11.58
C SER A 46 -10.45 8.39 10.45
N TYR A 47 -11.33 8.68 9.50
CA TYR A 47 -11.01 9.60 8.40
C TYR A 47 -10.78 11.03 8.90
N GLU A 48 -11.48 11.42 9.98
CA GLU A 48 -11.38 12.75 10.59
C GLU A 48 -10.00 13.01 11.20
N ASP A 49 -9.32 11.94 11.63
CA ASP A 49 -8.04 12.00 12.33
C ASP A 49 -6.83 11.84 11.39
N ILE A 50 -7.01 11.77 10.06
CA ILE A 50 -5.90 11.53 9.13
C ILE A 50 -4.80 12.59 9.30
N HIS A 51 -5.19 13.86 9.42
CA HIS A 51 -4.26 14.98 9.51
C HIS A 51 -3.48 15.02 10.83
N THR A 52 -3.95 14.35 11.89
CA THR A 52 -3.26 14.30 13.19
C THR A 52 -2.14 13.26 13.21
N ARG A 53 -1.97 12.51 12.11
CA ARG A 53 -1.04 11.40 11.99
C ARG A 53 0.02 11.64 10.92
N LEU A 54 0.15 12.87 10.43
CA LEU A 54 1.25 13.24 9.52
C LEU A 54 2.54 13.34 10.32
N PHE A 55 3.66 13.01 9.69
CA PHE A 55 4.96 13.09 10.36
C PHE A 55 5.48 14.52 10.37
N GLU A 56 5.92 14.97 11.53
CA GLU A 56 6.55 16.27 11.74
C GLU A 56 8.07 16.16 11.82
N ASN A 57 8.61 14.96 12.06
CA ASN A 57 10.04 14.70 12.09
C ASN A 57 10.40 13.26 11.65
N PRO A 58 11.67 12.98 11.30
CA PRO A 58 12.11 11.66 10.83
C PRO A 58 12.01 10.54 11.87
N GLU A 59 12.13 10.86 13.16
CA GLU A 59 12.08 9.88 14.25
C GLU A 59 10.68 9.26 14.36
N GLU A 60 9.63 10.03 14.13
CA GLU A 60 8.25 9.52 14.09
C GLU A 60 8.04 8.48 12.99
N VAL A 61 8.64 8.70 11.82
CA VAL A 61 8.59 7.75 10.70
C VAL A 61 9.26 6.44 11.09
N MET A 62 10.45 6.52 11.69
CA MET A 62 11.21 5.34 12.17
C MET A 62 10.40 4.53 13.18
N VAL A 63 9.86 5.18 14.20
CA VAL A 63 9.04 4.50 15.23
C VAL A 63 7.84 3.81 14.59
N CYS A 64 7.14 4.47 13.65
CA CYS A 64 5.99 3.87 12.99
C CYS A 64 6.39 2.69 12.08
N LEU A 65 7.53 2.79 11.39
CA LEU A 65 8.07 1.70 10.57
C LEU A 65 8.48 0.50 11.43
N GLU A 66 9.21 0.71 12.52
CA GLU A 66 9.59 -0.36 13.47
C GLU A 66 8.35 -1.08 14.00
N ARG A 67 7.34 -0.31 14.42
CA ARG A 67 6.06 -0.86 14.88
C ARG A 67 5.33 -1.66 13.81
N TYR A 68 5.33 -1.18 12.57
CA TYR A 68 4.76 -1.92 11.46
C TYR A 68 5.51 -3.24 11.22
N GLN A 69 6.85 -3.20 11.20
CA GLN A 69 7.69 -4.38 11.02
C GLN A 69 7.42 -5.43 12.12
N GLU A 70 7.36 -5.02 13.39
CA GLU A 70 7.02 -5.90 14.52
C GLU A 70 5.67 -6.59 14.32
N VAL A 71 4.64 -5.83 13.93
CA VAL A 71 3.29 -6.34 13.66
C VAL A 71 3.30 -7.34 12.50
N ILE A 72 3.97 -7.00 11.39
CA ILE A 72 4.09 -7.89 10.22
C ILE A 72 4.85 -9.17 10.58
N SER A 73 5.92 -9.09 11.37
CA SER A 73 6.65 -10.27 11.86
C SER A 73 5.75 -11.18 12.68
N LYS A 74 4.94 -10.64 13.60
CA LYS A 74 3.99 -11.44 14.41
C LYS A 74 2.92 -12.11 13.54
N ILE A 75 2.37 -11.39 12.56
CA ILE A 75 1.40 -11.95 11.60
C ILE A 75 2.04 -13.12 10.82
N ASN A 76 3.28 -12.94 10.37
CA ASN A 76 3.99 -13.95 9.58
C ASN A 76 4.33 -15.22 10.36
N LEU A 77 4.32 -15.20 11.70
CA LEU A 77 4.37 -16.41 12.52
C LEU A 77 3.08 -17.24 12.43
N ILE A 78 1.96 -16.64 12.03
CA ILE A 78 0.64 -17.27 11.97
C ILE A 78 0.28 -17.68 10.54
N THR A 79 0.54 -16.81 9.57
CA THR A 79 0.23 -17.01 8.16
C THR A 79 1.15 -16.16 7.28
N VAL A 80 1.44 -16.61 6.07
CA VAL A 80 2.18 -15.81 5.10
C VAL A 80 1.37 -14.55 4.76
N PHE A 81 1.94 -13.39 5.08
CA PHE A 81 1.38 -12.07 4.80
C PHE A 81 2.47 -11.19 4.21
N ILE A 82 2.29 -10.83 2.95
CA ILE A 82 3.24 -10.03 2.19
C ILE A 82 2.84 -8.55 2.35
N PRO A 83 3.69 -7.69 2.93
CA PRO A 83 3.36 -6.28 3.12
C PRO A 83 3.26 -5.55 1.77
N SER A 84 2.46 -4.49 1.77
CA SER A 84 2.30 -3.56 0.65
C SER A 84 2.09 -2.14 1.17
N ILE A 85 2.18 -1.15 0.28
CA ILE A 85 1.92 0.25 0.63
C ILE A 85 0.49 0.42 1.14
N GLU A 86 -0.48 -0.28 0.55
CA GLU A 86 -1.88 -0.24 0.98
C GLU A 86 -2.02 -0.72 2.43
N ASN A 87 -1.34 -1.80 2.81
CA ASN A 87 -1.42 -2.34 4.16
C ASN A 87 -0.69 -1.45 5.18
N PHE A 88 0.39 -0.79 4.77
CA PHE A 88 1.03 0.26 5.57
C PHE A 88 0.11 1.46 5.76
N CYS A 89 -0.58 1.90 4.70
CA CYS A 89 -1.57 2.98 4.79
C CYS A 89 -2.74 2.60 5.72
N MET A 90 -3.23 1.34 5.65
CA MET A 90 -4.21 0.84 6.61
C MET A 90 -3.66 0.89 8.04
N PHE A 91 -2.40 0.50 8.25
CA PHE A 91 -1.77 0.57 9.56
C PHE A 91 -1.64 2.02 10.09
N MET A 92 -1.28 2.98 9.25
CA MET A 92 -1.21 4.40 9.62
C MET A 92 -2.58 5.10 9.67
N GLY A 93 -3.62 4.46 9.13
CA GLY A 93 -4.91 5.09 8.91
C GLY A 93 -4.86 6.21 7.89
N TRP A 94 -4.01 6.04 6.88
CA TRP A 94 -3.85 6.94 5.75
C TRP A 94 -4.57 6.42 4.51
N THR A 95 -4.78 7.32 3.57
CA THR A 95 -5.06 6.96 2.18
C THR A 95 -3.76 6.89 1.38
N ALA A 96 -3.79 6.24 0.23
CA ALA A 96 -2.65 6.25 -0.70
C ALA A 96 -2.27 7.68 -1.16
N GLN A 97 -3.23 8.61 -1.16
CA GLN A 97 -2.95 10.01 -1.49
C GLN A 97 -2.11 10.68 -0.40
N VAL A 98 -2.40 10.42 0.88
CA VAL A 98 -1.62 10.96 2.00
C VAL A 98 -0.21 10.40 1.98
N TYR A 99 -0.04 9.10 1.70
CA TYR A 99 1.29 8.50 1.55
C TYR A 99 2.13 9.20 0.48
N LYS A 100 1.54 9.43 -0.71
CA LYS A 100 2.20 10.18 -1.79
C LYS A 100 2.50 11.62 -1.41
N GLN A 101 1.59 12.27 -0.68
CA GLN A 101 1.81 13.62 -0.18
C GLN A 101 3.03 13.67 0.75
N MET A 102 3.15 12.71 1.67
CA MET A 102 4.32 12.60 2.56
C MET A 102 5.63 12.35 1.80
N LEU A 103 5.60 11.59 0.70
CA LEU A 103 6.79 11.37 -0.13
C LEU A 103 7.22 12.59 -0.96
N ASN A 104 6.28 13.45 -1.33
CA ASN A 104 6.54 14.56 -2.25
C ASN A 104 6.71 15.91 -1.55
N ASP A 105 5.90 16.16 -0.52
CA ASP A 105 5.72 17.48 0.06
C ASP A 105 6.42 17.64 1.42
N SER A 106 6.88 16.55 2.04
CA SER A 106 7.61 16.61 3.31
C SER A 106 9.07 17.09 3.13
N PRO A 107 9.70 17.55 4.22
CA PRO A 107 11.15 17.75 4.29
C PRO A 107 11.97 16.52 3.82
N GLU A 108 13.16 16.77 3.25
CA GLU A 108 14.02 15.73 2.65
C GLU A 108 14.49 14.65 3.64
N ASP A 109 14.65 15.00 4.91
CA ASP A 109 14.97 14.05 5.97
C ASP A 109 13.82 13.08 6.27
N ILE A 110 12.58 13.58 6.31
CA ILE A 110 11.38 12.74 6.43
C ILE A 110 11.22 11.86 5.20
N LYS A 111 11.44 12.41 3.99
CA LYS A 111 11.40 11.63 2.74
C LYS A 111 12.41 10.50 2.72
N ALA A 112 13.64 10.75 3.16
CA ALA A 112 14.69 9.74 3.24
C ALA A 112 14.29 8.57 4.14
N VAL A 113 13.61 8.84 5.27
CA VAL A 113 13.10 7.77 6.13
C VAL A 113 11.86 7.10 5.56
N MET A 114 10.97 7.85 4.90
CA MET A 114 9.83 7.27 4.18
C MET A 114 10.29 6.30 3.07
N GLN A 115 11.42 6.55 2.40
CA GLN A 115 12.00 5.60 1.44
C GLN A 115 12.36 4.25 2.09
N MET A 116 12.72 4.23 3.38
CA MET A 116 12.98 2.97 4.09
C MET A 116 11.71 2.12 4.24
N VAL A 117 10.51 2.75 4.25
CA VAL A 117 9.23 2.04 4.23
C VAL A 117 9.07 1.30 2.90
N ASP A 118 9.35 1.98 1.79
CA ASP A 118 9.32 1.39 0.45
C ASP A 118 10.34 0.25 0.32
N ASP A 119 11.57 0.46 0.80
CA ASP A 119 12.63 -0.56 0.78
C ASP A 119 12.20 -1.81 1.55
N PHE A 120 11.67 -1.67 2.77
CA PHE A 120 11.16 -2.80 3.55
C PHE A 120 10.06 -3.57 2.80
N ILE A 121 9.12 -2.87 2.16
CA ILE A 121 8.04 -3.50 1.40
C ILE A 121 8.60 -4.24 0.17
N ILE A 122 9.49 -3.62 -0.57
CA ILE A 122 10.12 -4.19 -1.78
C ILE A 122 10.92 -5.45 -1.41
N GLU A 123 11.78 -5.36 -0.40
CA GLU A 123 12.57 -6.49 0.07
C GLU A 123 11.70 -7.66 0.54
N SER A 124 10.64 -7.36 1.29
CA SER A 124 9.66 -8.37 1.74
C SER A 124 8.97 -9.07 0.57
N GLN A 125 8.57 -8.31 -0.47
CA GLN A 125 7.96 -8.85 -1.68
C GLN A 125 8.94 -9.68 -2.51
N MET A 126 10.20 -9.24 -2.61
CA MET A 126 11.27 -9.96 -3.28
C MET A 126 11.54 -11.31 -2.59
N ALA A 127 11.68 -11.30 -1.26
CA ALA A 127 11.85 -12.49 -0.45
C ALA A 127 10.69 -13.47 -0.62
N ALA A 128 9.44 -12.99 -0.50
CA ALA A 128 8.25 -13.81 -0.70
C ALA A 128 8.20 -14.42 -2.11
N GLY A 129 8.64 -13.68 -3.11
CA GLY A 129 8.76 -14.17 -4.48
C GLY A 129 9.84 -15.22 -4.69
N GLN A 130 11.00 -15.09 -4.06
CA GLN A 130 12.05 -16.11 -4.07
C GLN A 130 11.56 -17.41 -3.42
N LEU A 131 10.76 -17.31 -2.36
CA LEU A 131 10.14 -18.43 -1.68
C LEU A 131 8.91 -19.01 -2.42
N GLY A 132 8.51 -18.41 -3.55
CA GLY A 132 7.42 -18.91 -4.39
C GLY A 132 6.01 -18.53 -3.93
N TYR A 133 5.88 -17.63 -2.95
CA TYR A 133 4.60 -17.12 -2.45
C TYR A 133 3.97 -16.07 -3.39
N SER A 134 4.75 -15.50 -4.31
CA SER A 134 4.32 -14.54 -5.32
C SER A 134 4.57 -15.10 -6.72
N LYS A 135 3.54 -15.68 -7.36
CA LYS A 135 3.65 -16.30 -8.71
C LYS A 135 3.41 -15.35 -9.88
N ALA A 136 2.81 -14.18 -9.68
CA ALA A 136 2.31 -13.34 -10.79
C ALA A 136 3.01 -11.98 -10.98
N SER A 137 3.40 -11.28 -9.90
CA SER A 137 4.02 -9.94 -10.00
C SER A 137 5.55 -9.98 -10.08
N LEU A 138 6.17 -11.04 -9.56
CA LEU A 138 7.62 -11.12 -9.39
C LEU A 138 8.38 -11.27 -10.72
N THR A 139 7.80 -11.93 -11.72
CA THR A 139 8.44 -12.07 -13.03
C THR A 139 8.59 -10.70 -13.70
N LYS A 140 7.59 -9.82 -13.57
CA LYS A 140 7.69 -8.43 -14.08
C LYS A 140 8.71 -7.60 -13.30
N PHE A 141 8.77 -7.77 -11.98
CA PHE A 141 9.71 -7.06 -11.11
C PHE A 141 11.16 -7.50 -11.35
N ARG A 142 11.42 -8.81 -11.49
CA ARG A 142 12.73 -9.36 -11.86
C ARG A 142 13.20 -8.88 -13.24
N SER A 143 12.30 -8.79 -14.22
CA SER A 143 12.62 -8.23 -15.54
C SER A 143 13.00 -6.75 -15.49
N GLN A 144 12.43 -5.99 -14.55
CA GLN A 144 12.73 -4.57 -14.37
C GLN A 144 14.03 -4.34 -13.59
N ILE A 145 14.31 -5.14 -12.55
CA ILE A 145 15.56 -5.05 -11.77
C ILE A 145 16.77 -5.60 -12.55
N ALA A 146 16.61 -6.70 -13.29
CA ALA A 146 17.70 -7.25 -14.10
C ALA A 146 18.08 -6.34 -15.30
N GLY A 147 17.24 -5.34 -15.62
CA GLY A 147 17.44 -4.42 -16.73
C GLY A 147 18.03 -3.05 -16.37
N ASN A 148 17.99 -2.60 -15.11
CA ASN A 148 18.41 -1.24 -14.76
C ASN A 148 19.10 -1.18 -13.39
N HIS A 149 20.42 -1.05 -13.41
CA HIS A 149 21.15 -0.49 -12.28
C HIS A 149 20.81 1.00 -12.17
N GLY A 150 20.12 1.35 -11.09
CA GLY A 150 20.20 2.66 -10.43
C GLY A 150 20.01 3.89 -11.31
N GLN A 151 18.78 4.17 -11.76
CA GLN A 151 18.31 5.54 -11.92
C GLN A 151 16.79 5.56 -12.16
N ASN A 152 16.12 6.35 -11.33
CA ASN A 152 14.75 6.84 -11.49
C ASN A 152 13.64 5.77 -11.50
N PHE A 153 13.05 5.53 -10.33
CA PHE A 153 11.69 5.02 -10.21
C PHE A 153 10.69 6.08 -10.72
N VAL A 154 10.66 6.31 -12.03
CA VAL A 154 9.46 6.79 -12.71
C VAL A 154 8.76 5.53 -13.17
N THR A 155 7.70 5.15 -12.46
CA THR A 155 6.89 4.02 -12.89
C THR A 155 6.28 4.35 -14.25
N GLN A 156 6.28 3.40 -15.19
CA GLN A 156 5.56 3.54 -16.47
C GLN A 156 4.06 3.87 -16.30
N LYS A 157 3.55 3.84 -15.07
CA LYS A 157 2.22 4.33 -14.70
C LYS A 157 2.17 5.86 -14.58
N GLU A 158 3.23 6.51 -14.10
CA GLU A 158 3.35 7.97 -14.05
C GLU A 158 3.64 8.60 -15.41
N GLU A 159 4.38 7.94 -16.31
CA GLU A 159 4.48 8.39 -17.71
C GLU A 159 3.14 8.27 -18.45
N ASN A 160 2.28 7.33 -18.05
CA ASN A 160 0.95 7.17 -18.62
C ASN A 160 -0.09 8.12 -18.00
N ASP A 161 0.07 8.48 -16.72
CA ASP A 161 -0.80 9.45 -16.05
C ASP A 161 -0.44 10.90 -16.41
N ASN A 162 0.85 11.22 -16.63
CA ASN A 162 1.27 12.52 -17.20
C ASN A 162 0.90 12.68 -18.69
N ASN A 163 0.67 11.59 -19.42
CA ASN A 163 0.09 11.63 -20.77
C ASN A 163 -1.46 11.69 -20.75
N LYS A 164 -2.12 11.33 -19.64
CA LYS A 164 -3.59 11.38 -19.53
C LYS A 164 -4.14 12.74 -19.11
N SER A 165 -3.31 13.62 -18.55
CA SER A 165 -3.68 15.02 -18.30
C SER A 165 -3.80 15.86 -19.59
N ALA A 166 -3.52 15.26 -20.77
CA ALA A 166 -3.88 15.79 -22.08
C ALA A 166 -4.96 14.93 -22.79
N GLY A 167 -5.95 14.42 -22.05
CA GLY A 167 -7.05 13.64 -22.63
C GLY A 167 -8.11 14.49 -23.32
N LYS A 168 -7.98 14.70 -24.63
CA LYS A 168 -9.13 14.99 -25.50
C LYS A 168 -10.18 13.88 -25.27
N THR A 169 -11.38 14.27 -24.84
CA THR A 169 -12.54 13.37 -24.86
C THR A 169 -12.72 12.83 -26.29
N LYS A 170 -12.68 11.50 -26.45
CA LYS A 170 -12.94 10.82 -27.73
C LYS A 170 -14.30 11.28 -28.28
N SER A 171 -14.38 11.52 -29.58
CA SER A 171 -15.64 11.97 -30.17
C SER A 171 -16.69 10.83 -30.12
N PRO A 172 -17.99 11.15 -30.11
CA PRO A 172 -19.05 10.14 -30.14
C PRO A 172 -18.91 9.15 -31.31
N GLU A 173 -18.37 9.60 -32.45
CA GLU A 173 -18.16 8.79 -33.65
C GLU A 173 -17.01 7.78 -33.46
N GLU A 174 -15.95 8.16 -32.74
CA GLU A 174 -14.84 7.25 -32.42
C GLU A 174 -15.29 6.14 -31.47
N LEU A 175 -16.12 6.49 -30.48
CA LEU A 175 -16.71 5.54 -29.54
C LEU A 175 -17.67 4.58 -30.26
N GLN A 176 -18.48 5.09 -31.19
CA GLN A 176 -19.41 4.26 -31.96
C GLN A 176 -18.66 3.26 -32.85
N ARG A 177 -17.58 3.69 -33.52
CA ARG A 177 -16.76 2.80 -34.34
C ARG A 177 -16.05 1.72 -33.51
N GLU A 178 -15.58 2.05 -32.31
CA GLU A 178 -15.01 1.07 -31.38
C GLU A 178 -16.06 0.05 -30.93
N LEU A 179 -17.29 0.48 -30.62
CA LEU A 179 -18.39 -0.41 -30.23
C LEU A 179 -18.81 -1.35 -31.37
N GLU A 180 -18.88 -0.86 -32.61
CA GLU A 180 -19.16 -1.68 -33.79
C GLU A 180 -18.05 -2.70 -34.07
N ASN A 181 -16.78 -2.28 -33.95
CA ASN A 181 -15.63 -3.18 -34.10
C ASN A 181 -15.55 -4.27 -33.02
N MET A 182 -16.11 -4.00 -31.83
CA MET A 182 -16.25 -4.99 -30.75
C MET A 182 -17.51 -5.87 -30.90
N GLY A 183 -18.25 -5.74 -32.00
CA GLY A 183 -19.40 -6.58 -32.32
C GLY A 183 -20.72 -6.15 -31.67
N PHE A 184 -20.77 -4.98 -31.04
CA PHE A 184 -22.02 -4.43 -30.52
C PHE A 184 -22.79 -3.77 -31.67
N LYS A 185 -23.90 -4.38 -32.10
CA LYS A 185 -24.86 -3.73 -32.99
C LYS A 185 -25.77 -2.81 -32.15
N MET A 186 -25.70 -1.51 -32.40
CA MET A 186 -26.64 -0.54 -31.81
C MET A 186 -28.06 -0.86 -32.31
N ILE A 187 -28.97 -1.15 -31.38
CA ILE A 187 -30.40 -1.27 -31.68
C ILE A 187 -30.91 0.15 -31.86
N ASN A 188 -31.18 0.55 -33.11
CA ASN A 188 -31.90 1.80 -33.36
C ASN A 188 -33.31 1.67 -32.75
N GLN A 189 -33.54 2.32 -31.61
CA GLN A 189 -34.89 2.60 -31.15
C GLN A 189 -35.48 3.64 -32.11
N LYS A 190 -36.60 3.28 -32.74
CA LYS A 190 -37.46 4.20 -33.50
C LYS A 190 -38.08 5.24 -32.58
#